data_AF-A0A4Y9N6M4-F1
#
_entry.id   AF-A0A4Y9N6M4-F1
#
_cell.length_a   1.000
_cell.length_b   1.000
_cell.length_c   1.000
_cell.angle_alpha   90.00
_cell.angle_beta   90.00
_cell.angle_gamma   90.00
#
_symmetry.space_group_name_H-M   'P 1'
#
loop_
_entity.id
_entity.type
_entity.pdbx_description
1 polymer ?
#
loop_
_entity_poly.entity_id
_entity_poly.type
_entity_poly.pdbx_seq_one_letter_code
_entity_poly.pdbx_strand_id
1 'polypeptide(L)'
;MLSALVSVATVLVVGGLLFLVGSLLLGRGETQPPADPDRSPLELPEDRPVTADDVRGVRMTVTVRGYRMTEVDWLLEQLARVLEERDEQVAALRARLDEAGRAMDGADDAPPPGVGGNGGRADA
;
A
#
# COMPACT_ATOMS: atom_id res chain seq x y z
N MET A 1 6.01 -28.26 -57.02
CA MET A 1 4.77 -28.69 -56.34
C MET A 1 5.11 -29.56 -55.12
N LEU A 2 5.68 -30.76 -55.31
CA LEU A 2 6.08 -31.65 -54.20
C LEU A 2 7.10 -31.01 -53.24
N SER A 3 8.12 -30.32 -53.76
CA SER A 3 9.15 -29.65 -52.95
C SER A 3 8.56 -28.57 -52.02
N ALA A 4 7.60 -27.78 -52.50
CA ALA A 4 6.92 -26.76 -51.69
C ALA A 4 6.09 -27.39 -50.56
N LEU A 5 5.37 -28.49 -50.86
CA LEU A 5 4.62 -29.24 -49.85
C LEU A 5 5.54 -29.83 -48.77
N VAL A 6 6.69 -30.39 -49.18
CA VAL A 6 7.69 -30.92 -48.26
C VAL A 6 8.25 -29.81 -47.37
N SER A 7 8.63 -28.65 -47.94
CA SER A 7 9.14 -27.52 -47.15
C SER A 7 8.13 -27.02 -46.11
N VAL A 8 6.85 -26.89 -46.48
CA VAL A 8 5.79 -26.47 -45.55
C VAL A 8 5.61 -27.51 -44.44
N ALA A 9 5.57 -28.80 -44.78
CA ALA A 9 5.47 -29.88 -43.79
C ALA A 9 6.67 -29.86 -42.82
N THR A 10 7.89 -29.67 -43.33
CA THR A 10 9.10 -29.56 -42.50
C THR A 10 9.01 -28.39 -41.53
N VAL A 11 8.60 -27.20 -41.97
CA VAL A 11 8.46 -26.03 -41.10
C VAL A 11 7.42 -26.26 -40.01
N LEU A 12 6.28 -26.88 -40.33
CA LEU A 12 5.25 -27.21 -39.35
C LEU A 12 5.73 -28.23 -38.31
N VAL A 13 6.47 -29.26 -38.74
CA VAL A 13 7.04 -30.25 -37.84
C VAL A 13 8.08 -29.63 -36.93
N VAL A 14 9.00 -28.81 -37.47
CA VAL A 14 10.02 -28.12 -36.67
C VAL A 14 9.38 -27.13 -35.71
N GLY A 15 8.45 -26.31 -36.18
CA GLY A 15 7.72 -25.35 -35.34
C GLY A 15 6.92 -26.04 -34.23
N GLY A 16 6.21 -27.12 -34.56
CA GLY A 16 5.48 -27.93 -33.58
C GLY A 16 6.40 -28.59 -32.55
N LEU A 17 7.57 -29.09 -32.98
CA LEU A 17 8.55 -29.69 -32.08
C LEU A 17 9.18 -28.63 -31.16
N LEU A 18 9.56 -27.46 -31.70
CA LEU A 18 10.06 -26.34 -30.91
C LEU A 18 9.00 -25.83 -29.92
N PHE A 19 7.73 -25.76 -30.34
CA PHE A 19 6.62 -25.39 -29.46
C PHE A 19 6.40 -26.43 -28.36
N LEU A 20 6.45 -27.72 -28.69
CA LEU A 20 6.30 -28.82 -27.72
C LEU A 20 7.45 -28.81 -26.70
N VAL A 21 8.69 -28.66 -27.17
CA VAL A 21 9.89 -28.53 -26.33
C VAL A 21 9.79 -27.27 -25.47
N GLY A 22 9.48 -26.12 -26.06
CA GLY A 22 9.28 -24.86 -25.32
C GLY A 22 8.17 -24.98 -24.27
N SER A 23 7.05 -25.63 -24.59
CA SER A 23 5.96 -25.91 -23.64
C SER A 23 6.35 -26.92 -22.56
N LEU A 24 7.23 -27.87 -22.84
CA LEU A 24 7.75 -28.79 -21.80
C LEU A 24 8.76 -28.09 -20.87
N LEU A 25 9.59 -27.19 -21.42
CA LEU A 25 10.58 -26.44 -20.65
C LEU A 25 9.95 -25.27 -19.87
N LEU A 26 8.98 -24.56 -20.44
CA LEU A 26 8.34 -23.38 -19.84
C LEU A 26 6.93 -23.68 -19.26
N GLY A 27 6.22 -24.66 -19.81
CA GLY A 27 4.81 -24.95 -19.51
C GLY A 27 4.60 -26.02 -18.42
N ARG A 28 5.67 -26.59 -17.87
CA ARG A 28 5.68 -26.88 -16.43
C ARG A 28 5.89 -25.56 -15.73
N GLY A 29 4.84 -24.74 -15.65
CA GLY A 29 4.76 -23.78 -14.59
C GLY A 29 5.14 -24.54 -13.34
N GLU A 30 6.20 -24.08 -12.66
CA GLU A 30 6.39 -24.36 -11.26
C GLU A 30 4.98 -24.47 -10.69
N THR A 31 4.59 -25.64 -10.18
CA THR A 31 3.47 -25.70 -9.24
C THR A 31 3.95 -24.85 -8.09
N GLN A 32 3.80 -23.54 -8.26
CA GLN A 32 4.10 -22.55 -7.27
C GLN A 32 3.26 -23.06 -6.11
N PRO A 33 3.91 -23.49 -5.01
CA PRO A 33 3.23 -24.15 -3.91
C PRO A 33 1.98 -23.33 -3.64
N PRO A 34 0.79 -23.98 -3.64
CA PRO A 34 -0.49 -23.28 -3.70
C PRO A 34 -0.41 -22.10 -2.76
N ALA A 35 -0.49 -20.88 -3.33
CA ALA A 35 -0.36 -19.66 -2.58
C ALA A 35 -1.28 -19.80 -1.38
N ASP A 36 -0.68 -19.78 -0.19
CA ASP A 36 -1.38 -19.95 1.06
C ASP A 36 -2.62 -19.05 1.02
N PRO A 37 -3.85 -19.59 1.03
CA PRO A 37 -5.06 -18.79 0.86
C PRO A 37 -5.20 -17.70 1.94
N ASP A 38 -4.46 -17.84 3.04
CA ASP A 38 -4.41 -16.85 4.12
C ASP A 38 -3.36 -15.75 3.89
N ARG A 39 -2.47 -15.90 2.90
CA ARG A 39 -1.49 -14.89 2.49
C ARG A 39 -1.85 -14.32 1.13
N SER A 40 -2.66 -13.26 1.18
CA SER A 40 -2.93 -12.41 0.03
C SER A 40 -1.60 -12.06 -0.67
N PRO A 41 -1.40 -12.35 -1.97
CA PRO A 41 -0.14 -12.07 -2.69
C PRO A 41 0.17 -10.59 -2.85
N LEU A 42 -0.62 -9.72 -2.22
CA LEU A 42 -0.49 -8.28 -2.32
C LEU A 42 0.73 -7.87 -1.50
N GLU A 43 1.64 -7.13 -2.13
CA GLU A 43 2.80 -6.49 -1.50
C GLU A 43 2.35 -5.33 -0.61
N LEU A 44 1.56 -5.64 0.43
CA LEU A 44 1.16 -4.69 1.45
C LEU A 44 2.13 -4.80 2.64
N PRO A 45 2.47 -3.67 3.29
CA PRO A 45 3.29 -3.71 4.50
C PRO A 45 2.59 -4.52 5.61
N GLU A 46 3.27 -5.52 6.16
CA GLU A 46 2.80 -6.28 7.34
C GLU A 46 3.22 -5.60 8.66
N ASP A 47 4.22 -4.72 8.61
CA ASP A 47 4.91 -4.11 9.75
C ASP A 47 4.40 -2.71 10.11
N ARG A 48 3.64 -2.07 9.21
CA ARG A 48 3.10 -0.71 9.40
C ARG A 48 1.66 -0.60 8.86
N PRO A 49 0.88 0.41 9.30
CA PRO A 49 -0.41 0.69 8.70
C PRO A 49 -0.30 0.98 7.19
N VAL A 50 -1.27 0.49 6.43
CA VAL A 50 -1.36 0.69 4.98
C VAL A 50 -1.69 2.14 4.66
N THR A 51 -0.93 2.75 3.75
CA THR A 51 -1.12 4.13 3.30
C THR A 51 -1.84 4.20 1.95
N ALA A 52 -2.30 5.40 1.58
CA ALA A 52 -2.93 5.64 0.27
C ALA A 52 -2.01 5.25 -0.91
N ASP A 53 -0.71 5.49 -0.80
CA ASP A 53 0.26 5.14 -1.84
C ASP A 53 0.48 3.63 -1.96
N ASP A 54 0.45 2.93 -0.82
CA ASP A 54 0.52 1.47 -0.82
C ASP A 54 -0.69 0.89 -1.56
N VAL A 55 -1.90 1.43 -1.36
CA VAL A 55 -3.12 1.02 -2.08
C VAL A 55 -3.04 1.31 -3.59
N ARG A 56 -2.49 2.46 -3.99
CA ARG A 56 -2.29 2.82 -5.41
C ARG A 56 -1.24 1.93 -6.09
N GLY A 57 -0.29 1.38 -5.34
CA GLY A 57 0.76 0.49 -5.84
C GLY A 57 0.34 -0.98 -6.01
N VAL A 58 -0.84 -1.36 -5.53
CA VAL A 58 -1.27 -2.77 -5.46
C VAL A 58 -1.46 -3.38 -6.85
N ARG A 59 -0.89 -4.58 -7.06
CA ARG A 59 -1.08 -5.37 -8.28
C ARG A 59 -1.89 -6.63 -7.97
N MET A 60 -3.08 -6.70 -8.54
CA MET A 60 -4.02 -7.81 -8.38
C MET A 60 -3.86 -8.85 -9.50
N THR A 61 -3.89 -10.14 -9.17
CA THR A 61 -3.87 -11.23 -10.16
C THR A 61 -5.22 -11.38 -10.85
N VAL A 62 -5.24 -11.49 -12.18
CA VAL A 62 -6.47 -11.65 -12.97
C VAL A 62 -6.93 -13.12 -12.98
N THR A 63 -8.19 -13.38 -12.62
CA THR A 63 -8.79 -14.73 -12.65
C THR A 63 -10.01 -14.80 -13.59
N VAL A 64 -10.29 -15.99 -14.13
CA VAL A 64 -11.30 -16.23 -15.18
C VAL A 64 -12.74 -15.91 -14.73
N ARG A 65 -13.00 -15.91 -13.42
CA ARG A 65 -14.27 -15.45 -12.83
C ARG A 65 -14.05 -14.02 -12.31
N GLY A 66 -13.92 -13.07 -13.24
CA GLY A 66 -13.45 -11.73 -12.94
C GLY A 66 -14.55 -10.75 -12.53
N TYR A 67 -14.28 -9.98 -11.49
CA TYR A 67 -14.84 -8.63 -11.35
C TYR A 67 -14.33 -7.76 -12.51
N ARG A 68 -15.08 -6.73 -12.92
CA ARG A 68 -14.58 -5.81 -13.95
C ARG A 68 -13.40 -5.02 -13.40
N MET A 69 -12.25 -5.09 -14.08
CA MET A 69 -11.04 -4.38 -13.68
C MET A 69 -11.29 -2.89 -13.44
N THR A 70 -12.06 -2.24 -14.31
CA THR A 70 -12.41 -0.82 -14.19
C THR A 70 -13.19 -0.48 -12.91
N GLU A 71 -14.07 -1.38 -12.45
CA GLU A 71 -14.83 -1.16 -11.21
C GLU A 71 -13.94 -1.32 -9.98
N VAL A 72 -13.01 -2.28 -10.03
CA VAL A 72 -12.02 -2.51 -8.97
C VAL A 72 -11.05 -1.34 -8.89
N ASP A 73 -10.49 -0.89 -10.02
CA ASP A 73 -9.57 0.24 -10.07
C ASP A 73 -10.23 1.52 -9.52
N TRP A 74 -11.49 1.76 -9.89
CA TRP A 74 -12.26 2.89 -9.37
C TRP A 74 -12.48 2.81 -7.86
N LEU A 75 -12.79 1.62 -7.34
CA LEU A 75 -12.97 1.39 -5.90
C LEU A 75 -11.66 1.58 -5.13
N LEU A 76 -10.54 1.07 -5.66
CA LEU A 76 -9.21 1.23 -5.05
C LEU A 76 -8.79 2.70 -5.01
N GLU A 77 -9.04 3.46 -6.08
CA GLU A 77 -8.78 4.89 -6.11
C GLU A 77 -9.65 5.66 -5.09
N GLN A 78 -10.92 5.25 -4.94
CA GLN A 78 -11.79 5.84 -3.92
C GLN A 78 -11.33 5.50 -2.51
N LEU A 79 -10.82 4.28 -2.28
CA LEU A 79 -10.28 3.85 -0.99
C LEU A 79 -8.98 4.61 -0.66
N ALA A 80 -8.09 4.78 -1.62
CA ALA A 80 -6.85 5.54 -1.45
C ALA A 80 -7.14 6.99 -1.01
N ARG A 81 -8.11 7.66 -1.66
CA ARG A 81 -8.53 9.02 -1.27
C ARG A 81 -9.06 9.08 0.17
N VAL A 82 -9.86 8.10 0.58
CA VAL A 82 -10.37 8.06 1.96
C VAL A 82 -9.23 7.85 2.97
N LEU A 83 -8.26 7.00 2.66
CA LEU A 83 -7.09 6.81 3.54
C LEU A 83 -6.29 8.11 3.70
N GLU A 84 -6.06 8.82 2.60
CA GLU A 84 -5.35 10.10 2.59
C GLU A 84 -6.06 11.15 3.47
N GLU A 85 -7.37 11.33 3.29
CA GLU A 85 -8.18 12.23 4.13
C GLU A 85 -8.15 11.84 5.62
N ARG A 86 -8.14 10.54 5.91
CA ARG A 86 -8.08 10.03 7.29
C ARG A 86 -6.72 10.26 7.92
N ASP A 87 -5.64 10.04 7.18
CA ASP A 87 -4.27 10.25 7.65
C ASP A 87 -4.00 11.73 7.92
N GLU A 88 -4.50 12.64 7.06
CA GLU A 88 -4.43 14.08 7.29
C GLU A 88 -5.17 14.50 8.57
N GLN A 89 -6.37 13.95 8.80
CA GLN A 89 -7.14 14.22 10.03
C GLN A 89 -6.40 13.72 11.27
N VAL A 90 -5.80 12.53 11.21
CA VAL A 90 -5.01 11.97 12.31
C VAL A 90 -3.77 12.83 12.57
N ALA A 91 -3.09 13.28 11.53
CA ALA A 91 -1.93 14.17 11.65
C ALA A 91 -2.32 15.51 12.30
N ALA A 92 -3.43 16.11 11.89
CA ALA A 92 -3.94 17.35 12.47
C ALA A 92 -4.32 17.21 13.95
N LEU A 93 -4.96 16.08 14.33
CA LEU A 93 -5.31 15.81 15.72
C LEU A 93 -4.06 15.58 16.59
N ARG A 94 -3.08 14.82 16.09
CA ARG A 94 -1.80 14.61 16.79
C ARG A 94 -1.05 15.92 17.02
N ALA A 95 -0.98 16.80 16.01
CA ALA A 95 -0.34 18.09 16.14
C ALA A 95 -0.97 18.97 17.24
N ARG A 96 -2.30 18.96 17.36
CA ARG A 96 -3.02 19.69 18.43
C ARG A 96 -2.74 19.12 19.82
N LEU A 97 -2.66 17.79 19.94
CA LEU A 97 -2.31 17.15 21.21
C LEU A 97 -0.87 17.49 21.63
N ASP A 98 0.06 17.50 20.68
CA ASP A 98 1.45 17.89 20.95
C ASP A 98 1.57 19.37 21.36
N GLU A 99 0.80 20.27 20.73
CA GLU A 99 0.74 21.68 21.11
C GLU A 99 0.15 21.86 22.52
N ALA A 100 -0.94 21.16 22.84
CA ALA A 100 -1.54 21.18 24.17
C ALA A 100 -0.60 20.65 25.26
N GLY A 101 0.15 19.57 24.98
CA GLY A 101 1.17 19.05 25.89
C GLY A 101 2.26 20.07 26.19
N ARG A 102 2.81 20.72 25.14
CA ARG A 102 3.82 21.78 25.31
C ARG A 102 3.30 22.98 26.12
N ALA A 103 2.03 23.33 25.97
CA ALA A 103 1.43 24.42 26.73
C ALA A 103 1.27 24.08 28.22
N MET A 104 0.97 22.82 28.56
CA MET A 104 0.94 22.35 29.95
C MET A 104 2.33 22.33 30.56
N ASP A 105 3.33 21.78 29.86
CA ASP A 105 4.72 21.71 30.36
C ASP A 105 5.28 23.12 30.63
N GLY A 106 5.01 24.09 29.74
CA GLY A 106 5.44 25.48 29.93
C GLY A 106 4.72 26.24 31.05
N ALA A 107 3.55 25.76 31.51
CA ALA A 107 2.82 26.37 32.62
C ALA A 107 3.41 25.97 33.99
N ASP A 108 3.98 24.76 34.10
CA ASP A 108 4.67 24.30 35.31
C ASP A 108 6.06 24.98 35.47
N ASP A 109 6.67 25.45 34.39
CA ASP A 109 7.94 26.20 34.41
C ASP A 109 7.77 27.73 34.66
N ALA A 110 6.53 28.23 34.75
CA ALA A 110 6.27 29.64 34.99
C ALA A 110 6.63 30.01 36.46
N PRO A 111 7.55 30.98 36.69
CA PRO A 111 7.86 31.42 38.04
C PRO A 111 6.58 31.89 38.76
N PRO A 112 6.35 31.52 40.03
CA PRO A 112 5.13 31.88 40.73
C PRO A 112 4.95 33.41 40.66
N PRO A 113 3.73 33.90 40.38
CA PRO A 113 3.49 35.34 40.30
C PRO A 113 3.96 35.95 41.61
N GLY A 114 5.00 36.78 41.50
CA GLY A 114 5.66 37.39 42.65
C GLY A 114 4.58 38.03 43.52
N VAL A 115 4.42 37.49 44.73
CA VAL A 115 3.61 38.10 45.78
C VAL A 115 4.31 39.41 46.12
N GLY A 116 3.97 40.46 45.37
CA GLY A 116 4.41 41.83 45.60
C GLY A 116 3.95 42.20 47.00
N GLY A 117 4.90 42.21 47.92
CA GLY A 117 4.67 42.45 49.33
C GLY A 117 3.98 43.80 49.53
N ASN A 118 2.72 43.74 49.95
CA ASN A 118 2.06 44.86 50.61
C ASN A 118 2.67 44.99 52.01
N GLY A 119 3.81 45.66 52.10
CA GLY A 119 4.44 46.02 53.35
C GLY A 119 4.46 47.54 53.47
N GLY A 120 3.73 48.08 54.45
CA GLY A 120 3.93 49.47 54.85
C GLY A 120 2.70 50.25 55.28
N ARG A 121 1.78 49.63 56.02
CA ARG A 121 1.03 50.35 57.04
C ARG A 121 2.01 50.63 58.19
N ALA A 122 2.40 51.89 58.36
CA ALA A 122 3.04 52.41 59.56
C ALA A 122 2.63 53.87 59.73
N ASP A 123 1.44 54.05 60.31
CA ASP A 123 1.22 54.85 61.51
C ASP A 123 2.37 55.80 61.92
N ALA A 124 2.18 57.12 61.77
CA ALA A 124 2.57 58.21 62.67
C ALA A 124 2.10 59.57 62.13
#